data_AF-A0A842LU06-F1
#
_entry.id   AF-A0A842LU06-F1
#
_cell.length_a   1.000
_cell.length_b   1.000
_cell.length_c   1.000
_cell.angle_alpha   90.00
_cell.angle_beta   90.00
_cell.angle_gamma   90.00
#
_symmetry.space_group_name_H-M   'P 1'
#
loop_
_entity.id
_entity.type
_entity.pdbx_description
1 polymer ?
#
loop_
_entity_poly.entity_id
_entity_poly.type
_entity_poly.pdbx_seq_one_letter_code
_entity_poly.pdbx_strand_id
1 'polypeptide(L)'
;MPLDRTAAAGAFLSVIAILIFTTMVYQNSFPALEYTLDTSHYLGVQGDIGPGYSRFLWENRNVDVIAQAFVMFVAAISCLAIFRETGGGEE
;
A
#
# COMPACT_ATOMS: atom_id res chain seq x y z
N MET A 1 11.68 2.06 -31.93
CA MET A 1 10.53 2.70 -31.24
C MET A 1 11.12 3.66 -30.21
N PRO A 2 10.78 4.95 -30.23
CA PRO A 2 11.26 5.87 -29.21
C PRO A 2 10.72 5.42 -27.84
N LEU A 3 11.57 5.47 -26.81
CA LEU A 3 11.18 5.10 -25.45
C LEU A 3 10.08 6.06 -24.97
N ASP A 4 8.88 5.54 -24.74
CA ASP A 4 7.78 6.31 -24.16
C ASP A 4 8.14 6.69 -22.73
N ARG A 5 8.24 8.00 -22.48
CA ARG A 5 8.58 8.56 -21.15
C ARG A 5 7.59 8.11 -20.08
N THR A 6 6.33 7.87 -20.44
CA THR A 6 5.32 7.40 -19.49
C THR A 6 5.53 5.93 -19.12
N ALA A 7 5.87 5.09 -20.10
CA ALA A 7 6.24 3.70 -19.87
C ALA A 7 7.52 3.58 -19.02
N ALA A 8 8.53 4.42 -19.29
CA ALA A 8 9.76 4.46 -18.51
C ALA A 8 9.51 4.90 -17.04
N ALA A 9 8.65 5.89 -16.82
CA ALA A 9 8.27 6.32 -15.47
C ALA A 9 7.51 5.23 -14.70
N GLY A 10 6.59 4.53 -15.36
CA GLY A 10 5.86 3.40 -14.77
C GLY A 10 6.77 2.23 -14.40
N ALA A 11 7.73 1.88 -15.27
CA ALA A 11 8.72 0.85 -14.98
C ALA A 11 9.60 1.24 -13.78
N PHE A 12 10.05 2.50 -13.72
CA PHE A 12 10.85 3.01 -12.60
C PHE A 12 10.10 2.96 -11.26
N LEU A 13 8.83 3.41 -11.23
CA LEU A 13 7.99 3.33 -10.04
C LEU A 13 7.73 1.88 -9.59
N SER A 14 7.55 0.96 -10.54
CA SER A 14 7.36 -0.46 -10.25
C SER A 14 8.60 -1.07 -9.58
N VAL A 15 9.79 -0.72 -10.06
CA VAL A 15 11.06 -1.15 -9.44
C VAL A 15 11.17 -0.61 -8.00
N ILE A 16 10.84 0.66 -7.77
CA ILE A 16 10.84 1.24 -6.41
C ILE A 16 9.87 0.48 -5.50
N ALA A 17 8.65 0.21 -5.96
CA ALA A 17 7.65 -0.54 -5.19
C ALA A 17 8.13 -1.93 -4.80
N ILE A 18 8.75 -2.66 -5.73
CA ILE A 18 9.33 -3.98 -5.48
C ILE A 18 10.45 -3.91 -4.44
N LEU A 19 11.33 -2.91 -4.53
CA LEU A 19 12.43 -2.73 -3.58
C LEU A 19 11.90 -2.42 -2.17
N ILE A 20 10.90 -1.55 -2.05
CA ILE A 20 10.25 -1.23 -0.77
C ILE A 20 9.63 -2.48 -0.17
N PHE A 21 8.85 -3.24 -0.96
CA PHE A 21 8.20 -4.46 -0.50
C PHE A 21 9.21 -5.52 -0.05
N THR A 22 10.26 -5.73 -0.84
CA THR A 22 11.34 -6.67 -0.51
C THR A 22 12.07 -6.27 0.77
N THR A 23 12.32 -4.98 0.96
CA THR A 23 12.96 -4.45 2.18
C THR A 23 12.06 -4.66 3.39
N MET A 24 10.75 -4.43 3.26
CA MET A 24 9.79 -4.72 4.34
C MET A 24 9.76 -6.20 4.70
N VAL A 25 9.75 -7.10 3.72
CA VAL A 25 9.80 -8.55 3.95
C VAL A 25 11.10 -8.97 4.63
N TYR A 26 12.22 -8.32 4.30
CA TYR A 26 13.51 -8.64 4.91
C TYR A 26 13.65 -8.12 6.35
N GLN A 27 13.11 -6.93 6.64
CA GLN A 27 13.23 -6.30 7.95
C GLN A 27 12.21 -6.79 8.98
N ASN A 28 11.07 -7.34 8.52
CA ASN A 28 10.03 -7.84 9.40
C ASN A 28 9.95 -9.37 9.33
N SER A 29 9.91 -10.04 10.48
CA SER A 29 9.70 -11.48 10.56
C SER A 29 8.37 -11.82 9.89
N PHE A 30 8.41 -12.61 8.82
CA PHE A 30 7.19 -13.02 8.12
C PHE A 30 6.51 -14.18 8.88
N PRO A 31 5.18 -14.13 9.09
CA PRO A 31 4.23 -13.18 8.53
C PRO A 31 4.19 -11.87 9.32
N ALA A 32 4.57 -10.77 8.68
CA ALA A 32 4.47 -9.43 9.27
C ALA A 32 3.00 -9.03 9.51
N LEU A 33 2.06 -9.74 8.87
CA LEU A 33 0.61 -9.63 9.02
C LEU A 33 -0.01 -10.78 9.84
N GLU A 34 0.80 -11.55 10.57
CA GLU A 34 0.26 -12.61 11.42
C GLU A 34 -0.68 -12.01 12.46
N TYR A 35 -1.86 -12.62 12.64
CA TYR A 35 -2.82 -12.19 13.66
C TYR A 35 -2.15 -12.33 15.02
N THR A 36 -1.73 -11.21 15.62
CA THR A 36 -1.28 -11.19 17.01
C THR A 36 -2.48 -11.60 17.87
N LEU A 37 -2.47 -12.84 18.34
CA LEU A 37 -3.38 -13.38 19.36
C LEU A 37 -3.13 -12.74 20.75
N ASP A 38 -2.26 -11.72 20.82
CA ASP A 38 -1.99 -11.00 22.05
C ASP A 38 -3.16 -10.05 22.38
N THR A 39 -4.00 -10.53 23.29
CA THR A 39 -5.18 -9.83 23.78
C THR A 39 -4.83 -8.67 24.71
N SER A 40 -3.56 -8.50 25.10
CA SER A 40 -3.13 -7.46 26.05
C SER A 40 -3.32 -6.04 25.53
N HIS A 41 -3.44 -5.88 24.21
CA HIS A 41 -3.61 -4.59 23.53
C HIS A 41 -5.05 -4.32 23.06
N TYR A 42 -6.02 -5.11 23.50
CA TYR A 42 -7.42 -4.87 23.11
C TYR A 42 -7.98 -3.59 23.70
N LEU A 43 -8.60 -2.80 22.84
CA LEU A 43 -9.33 -1.60 23.22
C LEU A 43 -10.68 -2.01 23.78
N GLY A 44 -11.03 -1.51 24.96
CA GLY A 44 -12.37 -1.64 25.50
C GLY A 44 -13.39 -0.98 24.56
N VAL A 45 -14.47 -1.70 24.22
CA VAL A 45 -15.54 -1.24 23.31
C VAL A 45 -16.45 -0.18 23.99
N GLN A 46 -16.20 0.15 25.25
CA GLN A 46 -16.97 1.14 26.01
C GLN A 46 -16.36 2.54 25.82
N GLY A 47 -16.79 3.26 24.78
CA GLY A 47 -16.39 4.66 24.54
C GLY A 47 -16.25 5.00 23.06
N ASP A 48 -15.63 6.15 22.75
CA ASP A 48 -15.24 6.49 21.38
C ASP A 48 -14.05 5.62 20.95
N ILE A 49 -14.36 4.61 20.14
CA ILE A 49 -13.39 3.61 19.68
C ILE A 49 -12.43 4.19 18.64
N GLY A 50 -12.81 5.29 17.95
CA GLY A 50 -12.06 5.85 16.83
C GLY A 50 -10.62 6.23 17.20
N PRO A 51 -10.39 7.11 18.19
CA PRO A 51 -9.05 7.52 18.61
C PRO A 51 -8.20 6.35 19.13
N GLY A 52 -8.81 5.46 19.91
CA GLY A 52 -8.13 4.27 20.44
C GLY A 52 -7.67 3.35 19.32
N TYR A 53 -8.54 3.08 18.35
CA TYR A 53 -8.26 2.20 17.22
C TYR A 53 -7.19 2.78 16.30
N SER A 54 -7.26 4.08 16.02
CA SER A 54 -6.23 4.79 15.26
C SER A 54 -4.87 4.69 15.95
N ARG A 55 -4.81 4.93 17.25
CA ARG A 55 -3.57 4.82 18.04
C ARG A 55 -3.01 3.41 18.01
N PHE A 56 -3.85 2.40 18.24
CA PHE A 56 -3.44 1.00 18.20
C PHE A 56 -2.83 0.63 16.84
N LEU A 57 -3.46 1.05 15.74
CA LEU A 57 -2.94 0.81 14.40
C LEU A 57 -1.59 1.49 14.17
N TRP A 58 -1.40 2.74 14.61
CA TRP A 58 -0.12 3.44 14.44
C TRP A 58 1.00 2.95 15.36
N GLU A 59 0.67 2.46 16.55
CA GLU A 59 1.67 1.98 17.52
C GLU A 59 2.05 0.51 17.32
N ASN A 60 1.11 -0.33 16.88
CA ASN A 60 1.29 -1.79 16.84
C ASN A 60 1.17 -2.39 15.43
N ARG A 61 0.52 -1.72 14.49
CA ARG A 61 0.26 -2.21 13.12
C ARG A 61 0.52 -1.17 12.02
N ASN A 62 1.50 -0.31 12.23
CA ASN A 62 1.80 0.81 11.34
C ASN A 62 2.17 0.35 9.91
N VAL A 63 2.88 -0.77 9.80
CA VAL A 63 3.23 -1.41 8.53
C VAL A 63 1.97 -1.76 7.72
N ASP A 64 0.94 -2.29 8.37
CA ASP A 64 -0.31 -2.69 7.71
C ASP A 64 -1.09 -1.47 7.19
N VAL A 65 -1.11 -0.37 7.96
CA VAL A 65 -1.74 0.89 7.54
C VAL A 65 -1.04 1.46 6.31
N ILE A 66 0.30 1.47 6.30
CA ILE A 66 1.11 1.99 5.18
C ILE A 66 0.91 1.10 3.94
N ALA A 67 0.94 -0.22 4.11
CA ALA A 67 0.72 -1.17 3.03
C ALA A 67 -0.69 -1.00 2.42
N GLN A 68 -1.72 -0.85 3.25
CA GLN A 68 -3.09 -0.62 2.79
C GLN A 68 -3.21 0.69 1.99
N ALA A 69 -2.60 1.78 2.45
CA ALA A 69 -2.59 3.05 1.74
C ALA A 69 -1.89 2.94 0.38
N PHE A 70 -0.77 2.22 0.32
CA PHE A 70 -0.05 1.97 -0.93
C PHE A 70 -0.89 1.16 -1.93
N VAL A 71 -1.55 0.09 -1.49
CA VAL A 71 -2.43 -0.72 -2.34
C VAL A 71 -3.59 0.12 -2.89
N MET A 72 -4.21 0.95 -2.06
CA MET A 72 -5.28 1.87 -2.50
C MET A 72 -4.79 2.86 -3.55
N PHE A 73 -3.59 3.40 -3.39
CA PHE A 73 -2.98 4.30 -4.36
C PHE A 73 -2.71 3.61 -5.70
N VAL A 74 -2.14 2.41 -5.69
CA VAL A 74 -1.91 1.61 -6.90
C VAL A 74 -3.22 1.25 -7.60
N ALA A 75 -4.26 0.89 -6.84
CA ALA A 75 -5.59 0.62 -7.39
C ALA A 75 -6.16 1.86 -8.08
N ALA A 76 -6.08 3.04 -7.45
CA ALA A 76 -6.53 4.30 -8.04
C ALA A 76 -5.77 4.63 -9.35
N ILE A 77 -4.44 4.49 -9.37
CA ILE A 77 -3.64 4.67 -10.59
C ILE A 77 -4.04 3.68 -11.67
N SER A 78 -4.26 2.41 -11.32
CA SER A 78 -4.64 1.38 -12.28
C SER A 78 -5.99 1.69 -12.92
N CYS A 79 -6.97 2.15 -12.13
CA CYS A 79 -8.23 2.63 -12.67
C CYS A 79 -8.04 3.80 -13.63
N LEU A 80 -7.23 4.81 -13.26
CA LEU A 80 -6.91 5.93 -14.14
C LEU A 80 -6.21 5.48 -15.44
N ALA A 81 -5.33 4.49 -15.35
CA ALA A 81 -4.64 3.93 -16.50
C ALA A 81 -5.59 3.22 -17.46
N ILE A 82 -6.59 2.49 -16.94
CA ILE A 82 -7.63 1.83 -17.75
C ILE A 82 -8.48 2.86 -18.50
N PHE A 83 -8.83 3.98 -17.86
CA PHE A 83 -9.64 5.04 -18.47
C PHE A 83 -8.82 6.02 -19.32
N ARG A 84 -7.49 5.86 -19.39
CA ARG A 84 -6.65 6.71 -20.22
C ARG A 84 -6.87 6.29 -21.67
N GLU A 85 -7.56 7.13 -22.44
CA GLU A 85 -7.67 6.95 -23.89
C GLU A 85 -6.27 6.69 -24.45
N THR A 86 -6.13 5.55 -25.13
CA THR A 86 -4.95 5.30 -25.94
C THR A 86 -5.05 6.28 -27.10
N GLY A 87 -4.35 7.41 -27.01
CA GLY A 87 -4.25 8.41 -28.09
C GLY A 87 -3.60 7.81 -29.34
N GLY A 88 -4.33 6.93 -30.00
CA GLY A 88 -3.96 6.14 -31.16
C GLY A 88 -5.22 5.71 -31.93
N GLY A 89 -6.26 6.56 -31.93
CA GLY A 89 -7.21 6.62 -33.01
C GLY A 89 -6.64 7.58 -34.07
N GLU A 90 -6.40 7.03 -35.25
CA GLU A 90 -6.00 7.75 -36.46
C GLU A 90 -6.88 8.99 -36.69
N GLU A 91 -6.26 10.18 -36.79
CA GLU A 91 -6.30 11.14 -37.91
C GLU A 91 -5.13 12.13 -37.80
#